data_AF-A0A7Z9G3M3-F1
#
_entry.id   AF-A0A7Z9G3M3-F1
#
_cell.length_a   1.000
_cell.length_b   1.000
_cell.length_c   1.000
_cell.angle_alpha   90.00
_cell.angle_beta   90.00
_cell.angle_gamma   90.00
#
_symmetry.space_group_name_H-M   'P 1'
#
loop_
_entity.id
_entity.type
_entity.pdbx_description
1 polymer ?
#
loop_
_entity_poly.entity_id
_entity_poly.type
_entity_poly.pdbx_seq_one_letter_code
_entity_poly.pdbx_strand_id
1 'polypeptide(L)'
;KSYRPRAVVMPNGLRVVWMKRLQANQSWLAISLALILGGALGNLWDRLWLGYVVDFIQWYYQGFYWPTFNVADSAISVGAVMMIIDAFKHKDERVD
;
A
#
# COMPACT_ATOMS: atom_id res chain seq x y z
N LYS A 1 0.32 49.73 -0.89
CA LYS A 1 1.36 49.02 -1.68
C LYS A 1 0.82 47.64 -2.04
N SER A 2 0.47 47.43 -3.31
CA SER A 2 -0.15 46.20 -3.81
C SER A 2 0.91 45.12 -4.03
N TYR A 3 0.85 44.03 -3.26
CA TYR A 3 1.72 42.87 -3.44
C TYR A 3 1.24 42.07 -4.66
N ARG A 4 1.86 42.29 -5.82
CA ARG A 4 1.71 41.38 -6.97
C ARG A 4 2.60 40.15 -6.72
N PRO A 5 2.07 38.92 -6.69
CA PRO A 5 2.91 37.74 -6.56
C PRO A 5 3.80 37.65 -7.79
N ARG A 6 5.11 37.72 -7.60
CA ARG A 6 6.07 37.41 -8.65
C ARG A 6 5.94 35.92 -8.93
N ALA A 7 5.39 35.56 -10.08
CA ALA A 7 5.40 34.19 -10.58
C ALA A 7 6.86 33.77 -10.71
N VAL A 8 7.38 33.04 -9.71
CA VAL A 8 8.69 32.42 -9.76
C VAL A 8 8.58 31.30 -10.79
N VAL A 9 9.18 31.51 -11.96
CA VAL A 9 9.27 30.50 -13.02
C VAL A 9 10.27 29.44 -12.53
N MET A 10 9.75 28.46 -11.80
CA MET A 10 10.55 27.34 -11.32
C MET A 10 10.90 26.44 -12.52
N PRO A 11 12.18 26.05 -12.72
CA PRO A 11 12.61 25.20 -13.84
C PRO A 11 11.85 23.87 -13.83
N ASN A 12 11.39 23.40 -15.01
CA ASN A 12 10.60 22.17 -15.13
C ASN A 12 11.28 20.95 -14.47
N GLY A 13 12.60 20.83 -14.58
CA GLY A 13 13.36 19.76 -13.94
C GLY A 13 13.32 19.79 -12.40
N LEU A 14 13.34 20.98 -11.80
CA LEU A 14 13.27 21.13 -10.34
C LEU A 14 11.88 20.74 -9.81
N ARG A 15 10.82 21.02 -10.58
CA ARG A 15 9.46 20.57 -10.27
C ARG A 15 9.32 19.06 -10.38
N VAL A 16 9.90 18.42 -11.39
CA VAL A 16 9.87 16.96 -11.53
C VAL A 16 10.64 16.28 -10.40
N VAL A 17 11.79 16.81 -9.99
CA VAL A 17 12.55 16.27 -8.85
C VAL A 17 11.80 16.47 -7.53
N TRP A 18 11.19 17.64 -7.30
CA TRP A 18 10.36 17.89 -6.13
C TRP A 18 9.09 17.02 -6.13
N MET A 19 8.39 16.88 -7.26
CA MET A 19 7.23 16.00 -7.39
C MET A 19 7.60 14.54 -7.16
N LYS A 20 8.72 14.05 -7.72
CA LYS A 20 9.19 12.68 -7.48
C LYS A 20 9.57 12.44 -6.01
N ARG A 21 10.17 13.44 -5.34
CA ARG A 21 10.49 13.34 -3.90
C ARG A 21 9.24 13.41 -3.01
N LEU A 22 8.23 14.22 -3.35
CA LEU A 22 6.92 14.19 -2.67
C LEU A 22 6.12 12.92 -2.98
N GLN A 23 6.23 12.37 -4.18
CA GLN A 23 5.50 11.17 -4.61
C GLN A 23 6.11 9.87 -4.08
N ALA A 24 7.38 9.84 -3.69
CA ALA A 24 8.01 8.62 -3.18
C ALA A 24 7.25 8.06 -1.96
N ASN A 25 6.76 8.94 -1.09
CA ASN A 25 5.91 8.56 0.04
C ASN A 25 4.53 8.06 -0.39
N GLN A 26 3.92 8.72 -1.38
CA GLN A 26 2.65 8.28 -1.95
C GLN A 26 2.76 6.94 -2.68
N SER A 27 3.92 6.62 -3.25
CA SER A 27 4.12 5.39 -4.02
C SER A 27 4.08 4.16 -3.11
N TRP A 28 4.67 4.25 -1.91
CA TRP A 28 4.65 3.16 -0.94
C TRP A 28 3.23 2.87 -0.44
N LEU A 29 2.50 3.93 -0.05
CA LEU A 29 1.10 3.84 0.32
C LEU A 29 0.23 3.32 -0.84
N ALA A 30 0.44 3.80 -2.07
CA ALA A 30 -0.31 3.34 -3.23
C ALA A 30 -0.13 1.84 -3.49
N ILE A 31 1.10 1.31 -3.37
CA ILE A 31 1.36 -0.13 -3.50
C ILE A 31 0.66 -0.91 -2.39
N SER A 32 0.71 -0.43 -1.14
CA SER A 32 0.03 -1.10 -0.03
C SER A 32 -1.49 -1.17 -0.22
N LEU A 33 -2.11 -0.08 -0.70
CA LEU A 33 -3.53 -0.03 -1.01
C LEU A 33 -3.89 -0.94 -2.19
N ALA A 34 -3.05 -0.96 -3.24
CA ALA A 34 -3.24 -1.85 -4.39
C ALA A 34 -3.15 -3.33 -3.99
N LEU A 35 -2.25 -3.69 -3.08
CA LEU A 35 -2.13 -5.06 -2.54
C LEU A 35 -3.37 -5.47 -1.73
N ILE A 36 -3.85 -4.60 -0.84
CA ILE A 36 -5.05 -4.88 -0.03
C ILE A 36 -6.28 -4.97 -0.92
N LEU A 37 -6.49 -4.00 -1.82
CA LEU A 37 -7.62 -3.99 -2.74
C LEU A 37 -7.57 -5.18 -3.71
N GLY A 38 -6.40 -5.48 -4.28
CA GLY A 38 -6.22 -6.61 -5.19
C GLY A 38 -6.53 -7.95 -4.51
N GLY A 39 -6.03 -8.17 -3.30
CA GLY A 39 -6.36 -9.37 -2.53
C GLY A 39 -7.84 -9.45 -2.14
N ALA A 40 -8.43 -8.34 -1.68
CA ALA A 40 -9.84 -8.30 -1.33
C ALA A 40 -10.76 -8.57 -2.53
N LEU A 41 -10.43 -7.99 -3.70
CA LEU A 41 -11.15 -8.23 -4.95
C LEU A 41 -10.97 -9.66 -5.46
N GLY A 42 -9.78 -10.26 -5.32
CA GLY A 42 -9.55 -11.67 -5.66
C GLY A 42 -10.43 -12.61 -4.83
N ASN A 43 -10.42 -12.44 -3.51
CA ASN A 43 -11.29 -13.22 -2.61
C ASN A 43 -12.78 -12.99 -2.87
N LEU A 44 -13.17 -11.76 -3.21
CA LEU A 44 -14.55 -11.44 -3.59
C LEU A 44 -14.93 -12.15 -4.89
N TRP A 45 -14.06 -12.14 -5.90
CA TRP A 45 -14.29 -12.80 -7.17
C TRP A 45 -14.46 -14.31 -7.01
N ASP A 46 -13.59 -14.95 -6.21
CA ASP A 46 -13.71 -16.37 -5.90
C ASP A 46 -15.07 -16.69 -5.26
N ARG A 47 -15.52 -15.86 -4.31
CA ARG A 47 -16.84 -16.03 -3.68
C ARG A 47 -18.00 -15.84 -4.66
N LEU A 48 -17.89 -14.89 -5.59
CA LEU A 48 -18.95 -14.65 -6.58
C LEU A 48 -19.03 -15.77 -7.62
N TRP A 49 -17.89 -16.33 -8.02
CA TRP A 49 -17.84 -17.35 -9.08
C TRP A 49 -18.00 -18.77 -8.56
N LEU A 50 -17.32 -19.10 -7.46
CA LEU A 50 -17.25 -20.46 -6.90
C LEU A 50 -18.16 -20.64 -5.69
N GLY A 51 -18.61 -19.55 -5.05
CA GLY A 51 -19.39 -19.58 -3.81
C GLY A 51 -18.53 -19.73 -2.54
N TYR A 52 -17.22 -19.90 -2.67
CA TYR A 52 -16.25 -20.02 -1.59
C TYR A 52 -14.88 -19.50 -2.03
N VAL A 53 -13.99 -19.24 -1.07
CA VAL A 53 -12.60 -18.82 -1.33
C VAL A 53 -11.74 -20.06 -1.49
N VAL A 54 -10.87 -20.09 -2.50
CA VAL A 54 -9.95 -21.22 -2.71
C VAL A 54 -8.69 -21.02 -1.86
N ASP A 55 -8.61 -21.77 -0.77
CA ASP A 55 -7.40 -21.82 0.05
C ASP A 55 -6.51 -22.99 -0.41
N PHE A 56 -5.27 -22.69 -0.80
CA PHE A 56 -4.35 -23.68 -1.37
C PHE A 56 -3.05 -23.84 -0.58
N ILE A 57 -2.72 -22.91 0.33
CA ILE A 57 -1.51 -22.99 1.15
C ILE A 57 -1.88 -23.48 2.56
N GLN A 58 -1.46 -24.70 2.90
CA GLN A 58 -1.60 -25.29 4.23
C GLN A 58 -0.20 -25.51 4.81
N TRP A 59 0.11 -24.82 5.91
CA TRP A 59 1.35 -25.04 6.67
C TRP A 59 1.09 -25.96 7.86
N TYR A 60 2.01 -26.89 8.10
CA TYR A 60 2.00 -27.75 9.27
C TYR A 60 3.41 -27.88 9.83
N TYR A 61 3.55 -27.87 11.15
CA TYR A 61 4.84 -28.05 11.82
C TYR A 61 4.64 -28.68 13.21
N GLN A 62 5.33 -29.80 13.49
CA GLN A 62 5.34 -30.46 14.81
C GLN A 62 3.92 -30.73 15.40
N GLY A 63 2.94 -31.07 14.55
CA GLY A 63 1.56 -31.31 14.97
C GLY A 63 0.70 -30.04 15.11
N PHE A 64 1.27 -28.86 14.91
CA PHE A 64 0.53 -27.61 14.79
C PHE A 64 0.13 -27.35 13.33
N TYR A 65 -1.14 -27.04 13.11
CA TYR A 65 -1.69 -26.65 11.81
C TYR A 65 -1.87 -25.14 11.80
N TRP A 66 -1.13 -24.47 10.92
CA TRP A 66 -1.40 -23.07 10.62
C TRP A 66 -2.70 -22.98 9.80
N PRO A 67 -3.55 -21.96 9.99
CA PRO A 67 -4.74 -21.78 9.15
C PRO A 67 -4.37 -21.80 7.66
N THR A 68 -5.14 -22.49 6.84
CA THR A 68 -5.00 -22.40 5.39
C THR A 68 -5.20 -20.96 4.93
N PHE A 69 -4.36 -20.54 3.98
CA PHE A 69 -4.44 -19.20 3.40
C PHE A 69 -4.19 -19.26 1.90
N ASN A 70 -4.55 -18.17 1.23
CA ASN A 70 -4.33 -18.02 -0.20
C ASN A 70 -3.41 -16.82 -0.52
N VAL A 71 -3.14 -16.60 -1.81
CA VAL A 71 -2.32 -15.47 -2.27
C VAL A 71 -3.00 -14.12 -1.99
N ALA A 72 -4.34 -14.07 -2.02
CA ALA A 72 -5.07 -12.84 -1.69
C ALA A 72 -4.89 -12.42 -0.23
N ASP A 73 -4.95 -13.37 0.72
CA ASP A 73 -4.70 -13.13 2.14
C ASP A 73 -3.25 -12.73 2.40
N SER A 74 -2.32 -13.32 1.64
CA SER A 74 -0.90 -12.93 1.66
C SER A 74 -0.72 -11.50 1.17
N ALA A 75 -1.36 -11.11 0.07
CA ALA A 75 -1.31 -9.76 -0.47
C ALA A 75 -1.91 -8.73 0.51
N ILE A 76 -3.05 -9.04 1.12
CA ILE A 76 -3.67 -8.20 2.16
C ILE A 76 -2.72 -8.05 3.37
N SER A 77 -2.14 -9.15 3.84
CA SER A 77 -1.23 -9.13 4.99
C SER A 77 0.02 -8.28 4.72
N VAL A 78 0.65 -8.46 3.55
CA VAL A 78 1.81 -7.66 3.15
C VAL A 78 1.43 -6.19 2.99
N GLY A 79 0.32 -5.88 2.34
CA GLY A 79 -0.17 -4.51 2.20
C GLY A 79 -0.46 -3.85 3.54
N ALA A 80 -1.07 -4.57 4.49
CA ALA A 80 -1.32 -4.06 5.84
C ALA A 80 -0.02 -3.76 6.60
N VAL A 81 0.96 -4.65 6.55
CA VAL A 81 2.29 -4.42 7.14
C VAL A 81 2.97 -3.20 6.49
N MET A 82 2.87 -3.05 5.16
CA MET A 82 3.41 -1.89 4.46
C MET A 82 2.75 -0.58 4.91
N MET A 83 1.41 -0.54 5.09
CA MET A 83 0.69 0.62 5.63
C MET A 83 1.12 0.95 7.07
N ILE A 84 1.31 -0.05 7.91
CA ILE A 84 1.76 0.15 9.29
C ILE A 84 3.15 0.78 9.31
N ILE A 85 4.08 0.25 8.53
CA ILE A 85 5.44 0.81 8.40
C ILE A 85 5.39 2.25 7.90
N ASP A 86 4.55 2.54 6.91
CA ASP A 86 4.33 3.88 6.37
C ASP A 86 3.83 4.85 7.44
N ALA A 87 2.86 4.42 8.24
CA ALA A 87 2.29 5.22 9.32
C ALA A 87 3.31 5.57 10.41
N PHE A 88 4.23 4.66 10.74
CA PHE A 88 5.31 4.96 11.69
C PHE A 88 6.33 5.96 11.11
N LYS A 89 6.74 5.81 9.84
CA LYS A 89 7.67 6.76 9.20
C LYS A 89 7.13 8.18 9.12
N HIS A 90 5.85 8.34 8.80
CA HIS A 90 5.19 9.66 8.72
C HIS A 90 4.82 10.24 10.09
N LYS A 91 4.84 9.45 11.16
CA LYS A 91 4.59 9.93 12.52
C LYS A 91 5.81 10.69 13.03
N ASP A 92 7.01 10.22 12.73
CA ASP A 92 8.25 10.88 13.14
C ASP A 92 8.43 12.24 12.45
N GLU A 93 8.05 12.37 11.17
CA GLU A 93 8.10 13.66 10.45
C GLU A 93 7.12 14.74 10.96
N ARG A 94 6.14 14.38 11.79
CA ARG A 94 5.13 15.32 12.31
C ARG A 94 5.38 15.76 13.75
N VAL A 95 6.34 15.16 14.44
CA VAL A 95 6.63 15.42 15.86
C VAL A 95 7.89 16.28 16.06
N ASP A 96 8.69 16.48 14.99
CA ASP A 96 9.79 17.45 14.91
C ASP A 96 9.31 18.84 14.41
#